data_AF-A0A9E1QA61-F1
#
_entry.id   AF-A0A9E1QA61-F1
#
_cell.length_a   1.000
_cell.length_b   1.000
_cell.length_c   1.000
_cell.angle_alpha   90.00
_cell.angle_beta   90.00
_cell.angle_gamma   90.00
#
_symmetry.space_group_name_H-M   'P 1'
#
loop_
_entity.id
_entity.type
_entity.pdbx_description
1 polymer ?
#
loop_
_entity_poly.entity_id
_entity_poly.type
_entity_poly.pdbx_seq_one_letter_code
_entity_poly.pdbx_strand_id
1 'polypeptide(L)'
;MEEQQMSQKAYATEIPNLSDLKNYIGKELGLSDWTTISQDQIDTFARTTDDNQWIHINPEMAEKHSPYKKPIAHGFLILSLASKFCFETVKLLDVSMGVNYGLDKVRFMNATVVGSLVRARVSLLTAEDVPGGLRYKMKLVFELKGQEKPACVAEFIAQAYTDSSKKKNETASTESTQNLNDLKSDCVLYKKEGDVAIVTLNRPEKYNAVNDDLVDGINESIAKVQKDDSIRAMVITGAGKGFCSGADMNTFGNITPDEGRTYLTNTYGPLMRNLTTLKKPIIAAINGTAAGVGASIALACDFRVMSENSGLLYAFINIGLGPDGGASWLLARQVGYSRALQIAVEGEKIKGEECHRLGLTNKLVEDGEIVASAIDWAHRIAKLPTLAVGITKEDMFHAMDNDLYSTIAYEAERQTAAFASHDLVEGVSAFLQKRKPKFIGK
;
A
#
# COMPACT_ATOMS: atom_id res chain seq x y z
N MET A 1 -16.10 43.85 17.13
CA MET A 1 -15.24 42.85 16.47
C MET A 1 -14.98 41.77 17.49
N GLU A 2 -15.79 40.72 17.48
CA GLU A 2 -15.61 39.57 18.38
C GLU A 2 -14.29 38.87 18.01
N GLU A 3 -13.34 38.81 18.94
CA GLU A 3 -12.24 37.86 18.85
C GLU A 3 -12.84 36.47 18.80
N GLN A 4 -12.74 35.80 17.63
CA GLN A 4 -13.07 34.39 17.53
C GLN A 4 -12.22 33.64 18.56
N GLN A 5 -12.87 33.10 19.57
CA GLN A 5 -12.24 32.33 20.63
C GLN A 5 -11.60 31.09 19.98
N MET A 6 -10.28 31.15 19.78
CA MET A 6 -9.55 30.12 19.04
C MET A 6 -9.68 28.78 19.77
N SER A 7 -10.08 27.74 19.04
CA SER A 7 -10.23 26.39 19.61
C SER A 7 -8.91 25.94 20.23
N GLN A 8 -9.01 25.36 21.43
CA GLN A 8 -7.88 24.75 22.14
C GLN A 8 -7.84 23.22 21.99
N LYS A 9 -8.92 22.63 21.44
CA LYS A 9 -9.02 21.20 21.15
C LYS A 9 -8.54 20.95 19.72
N ALA A 10 -7.79 19.87 19.53
CA ALA A 10 -7.32 19.47 18.21
C ALA A 10 -8.52 19.18 17.27
N TYR A 11 -8.37 19.61 16.02
CA TYR A 11 -9.37 19.40 14.96
C TYR A 11 -8.74 19.57 13.58
N ALA A 12 -9.39 18.99 12.58
CA ALA A 12 -9.02 19.10 11.17
C ALA A 12 -10.19 19.64 10.35
N THR A 13 -9.90 20.43 9.33
CA THR A 13 -10.90 20.83 8.32
C THR A 13 -10.81 19.92 7.10
N GLU A 14 -11.93 19.32 6.73
CA GLU A 14 -12.07 18.57 5.48
C GLU A 14 -12.68 19.46 4.41
N ILE A 15 -12.02 19.56 3.27
CA ILE A 15 -12.40 20.41 2.15
C ILE A 15 -12.60 19.50 0.93
N PRO A 16 -13.85 19.27 0.50
CA PRO A 16 -14.15 18.33 -0.58
C PRO A 16 -13.52 18.71 -1.92
N ASN A 17 -13.60 19.99 -2.31
CA ASN A 17 -13.03 20.47 -3.55
C ASN A 17 -11.88 21.44 -3.31
N LEU A 18 -10.77 21.30 -4.02
CA LEU A 18 -9.60 22.15 -3.89
C LEU A 18 -9.97 23.62 -4.11
N SER A 19 -10.91 23.90 -5.02
CA SER A 19 -11.43 25.26 -5.27
C SER A 19 -12.03 25.91 -4.02
N ASP A 20 -12.60 25.12 -3.11
CA ASP A 20 -13.28 25.61 -1.91
C ASP A 20 -12.26 26.07 -0.85
N LEU A 21 -10.98 25.74 -1.01
CA LEU A 21 -9.90 26.19 -0.13
C LEU A 21 -9.85 27.73 -0.05
N LYS A 22 -10.19 28.44 -1.14
CA LYS A 22 -10.24 29.90 -1.16
C LYS A 22 -11.21 30.49 -0.14
N ASN A 23 -12.25 29.75 0.26
CA ASN A 23 -13.23 30.19 1.26
C ASN A 23 -12.64 30.26 2.68
N TYR A 24 -11.43 29.73 2.87
CA TYR A 24 -10.72 29.68 4.14
C TYR A 24 -9.56 30.68 4.22
N ILE A 25 -9.38 31.54 3.22
CA ILE A 25 -8.32 32.57 3.26
C ILE A 25 -8.50 33.44 4.51
N GLY A 26 -7.44 33.56 5.30
CA GLY A 26 -7.43 34.29 6.57
C GLY A 26 -7.99 33.51 7.76
N LYS A 27 -8.42 32.26 7.59
CA LYS A 27 -9.01 31.43 8.65
C LYS A 27 -8.05 30.33 9.13
N GLU A 28 -8.26 29.88 10.36
CA GLU A 28 -7.64 28.68 10.90
C GLU A 28 -8.23 27.44 10.22
N LEU A 29 -7.37 26.58 9.68
CA LEU A 29 -7.76 25.32 9.05
C LEU A 29 -7.74 24.16 10.06
N GLY A 30 -6.91 24.23 11.09
CA GLY A 30 -6.92 23.24 12.15
C GLY A 30 -5.84 23.41 13.20
N LEU A 31 -5.92 22.55 14.20
CA LEU A 31 -5.01 22.48 15.32
C LEU A 31 -4.64 21.01 15.55
N SER A 32 -3.35 20.70 15.49
CA SER A 32 -2.89 19.32 15.66
C SER A 32 -2.95 18.87 17.12
N ASP A 33 -2.85 17.56 17.33
CA ASP A 33 -2.60 16.99 18.64
C ASP A 33 -1.19 17.32 19.15
N TRP A 34 -1.00 17.21 20.46
CA TRP A 34 0.30 17.34 21.09
C TRP A 34 1.18 16.12 20.78
N THR A 35 2.39 16.36 20.29
CA THR A 35 3.42 15.34 20.07
C THR A 35 4.64 15.62 20.94
N THR A 36 5.18 14.60 21.61
CA THR A 36 6.42 14.71 22.39
C THR A 36 7.62 14.69 21.46
N ILE A 37 8.60 15.57 21.68
CA ILE A 37 9.90 15.54 21.01
C ILE A 37 10.87 14.68 21.83
N SER A 38 11.18 13.48 21.34
CA SER A 38 12.07 12.53 22.03
C SER A 38 13.55 12.75 21.68
N GLN A 39 14.46 12.22 22.52
CA GLN A 39 15.89 12.23 22.21
C GLN A 39 16.19 11.43 20.94
N ASP A 40 15.52 10.30 20.74
CA ASP A 40 15.68 9.45 19.56
C ASP A 40 15.34 10.20 18.25
N GLN A 41 14.32 11.06 18.26
CA GLN A 41 14.02 11.91 17.11
C GLN A 41 15.13 12.94 16.84
N ILE A 42 15.70 13.51 17.90
CA ILE A 42 16.81 14.46 17.81
C ILE A 42 18.07 13.76 17.26
N ASP A 43 18.41 12.59 17.79
CA ASP A 43 19.58 11.81 17.37
C ASP A 43 19.42 11.28 15.94
N THR A 44 18.22 10.84 15.58
CA THR A 44 17.92 10.40 14.21
C THR A 44 18.01 11.55 13.22
N PHE A 45 17.51 12.74 13.58
CA PHE A 45 17.67 13.92 12.74
C PHE A 45 19.14 14.31 12.60
N ALA A 46 19.89 14.37 13.71
CA ALA A 46 21.33 14.66 13.72
C ALA A 46 22.11 13.73 12.78
N ARG A 47 21.89 12.41 12.87
CA ARG A 47 22.55 11.43 12.00
C ARG A 47 22.14 11.58 10.53
N THR A 48 20.89 11.94 10.27
CA THR A 48 20.37 12.04 8.89
C THR A 48 20.87 13.31 8.19
N THR A 49 21.10 14.38 8.94
CA THR A 49 21.56 15.68 8.40
C THR A 49 23.04 15.96 8.66
N ASP A 50 23.76 15.00 9.24
CA ASP A 50 25.13 15.14 9.74
C ASP A 50 25.34 16.33 10.72
N ASP A 51 24.26 16.77 11.39
CA ASP A 51 24.30 17.88 12.37
C ASP A 51 24.46 17.32 13.79
N ASN A 52 25.67 16.86 14.07
CA ASN A 52 26.05 16.18 15.31
C ASN A 52 26.55 17.14 16.40
N GLN A 53 26.10 18.40 16.41
CA GLN A 53 26.49 19.34 17.47
C GLN A 53 26.10 18.78 18.85
N TRP A 54 27.03 18.85 19.80
CA TRP A 54 26.87 18.25 21.13
C TRP A 54 25.63 18.72 21.88
N ILE A 55 25.13 19.94 21.59
CA ILE A 55 23.94 20.50 22.22
C ILE A 55 22.65 19.73 21.87
N HIS A 56 22.68 18.93 20.80
CA HIS A 56 21.58 18.08 20.35
C HIS A 56 21.71 16.64 20.84
N ILE A 57 22.92 16.07 20.79
CA ILE A 57 23.11 14.61 20.90
C ILE A 57 23.88 14.15 22.14
N ASN A 58 24.46 15.07 22.93
CA ASN A 58 25.26 14.71 24.10
C ASN A 58 24.63 15.29 25.38
N PRO A 59 23.84 14.47 26.12
CA PRO A 59 23.20 14.90 27.36
C PRO A 59 24.16 15.40 28.43
N GLU A 60 25.33 14.77 28.61
CA GLU A 60 26.32 15.15 29.61
C GLU A 60 26.91 16.54 29.32
N MET A 61 27.26 16.79 28.05
CA MET A 61 27.73 18.09 27.60
C MET A 61 26.63 19.15 27.67
N ALA A 62 25.38 18.78 27.35
CA ALA A 62 24.22 19.65 27.49
C ALA A 62 23.99 20.05 28.96
N GLU A 63 24.04 19.11 29.90
CA GLU A 63 23.89 19.40 31.32
C GLU A 63 24.97 20.37 31.83
N LYS A 64 26.22 20.13 31.41
CA LYS A 64 27.37 20.92 31.87
C LYS A 64 27.41 22.31 31.22
N HIS A 65 27.17 22.40 29.91
CA HIS A 65 27.49 23.59 29.11
C HIS A 65 26.28 24.29 28.47
N SER A 66 25.14 23.63 28.29
CA SER A 66 23.95 24.25 27.70
C SER A 66 23.23 25.15 28.72
N PRO A 67 22.69 26.32 28.31
CA PRO A 67 21.80 27.13 29.17
C PRO A 67 20.50 26.40 29.51
N TYR A 68 20.10 25.39 28.72
CA TYR A 68 18.87 24.61 28.94
C TYR A 68 19.06 23.37 29.83
N LYS A 69 20.32 23.04 30.18
CA LYS A 69 20.69 21.86 31.00
C LYS A 69 20.22 20.50 30.49
N LYS A 70 19.70 20.48 29.27
CA LYS A 70 19.22 19.30 28.54
C LYS A 70 19.46 19.51 27.05
N PRO A 71 19.52 18.43 26.27
CA PRO A 71 19.52 18.54 24.82
C PRO A 71 18.33 19.33 24.29
N ILE A 72 18.55 20.07 23.21
CA ILE A 72 17.48 20.75 22.48
C ILE A 72 17.36 20.15 21.09
N ALA A 73 16.17 20.14 20.53
CA ALA A 73 15.95 19.74 19.14
C ALA A 73 16.52 20.76 18.16
N HIS A 74 16.95 20.28 16.99
CA HIS A 74 17.30 21.13 15.87
C HIS A 74 16.10 21.98 15.45
N GLY A 75 16.32 23.26 15.12
CA GLY A 75 15.26 24.09 14.55
C GLY A 75 14.67 23.45 13.28
N PHE A 76 15.53 22.90 12.42
CA PHE A 76 15.10 22.19 11.21
C PHE A 76 14.32 20.90 11.48
N LEU A 77 14.58 20.21 12.60
CA LEU A 77 13.73 19.10 13.04
C LEU A 77 12.31 19.60 13.33
N ILE A 78 12.17 20.69 14.10
CA ILE A 78 10.85 21.26 14.41
C ILE A 78 10.15 21.72 13.13
N LEU A 79 10.86 22.38 12.23
CA LEU A 79 10.32 22.81 10.94
C LEU A 79 9.89 21.62 10.05
N SER A 80 10.62 20.50 10.09
CA SER A 80 10.31 19.30 9.30
C SER A 80 8.94 18.69 9.64
N LEU A 81 8.45 18.94 10.86
CA LEU A 81 7.12 18.50 11.30
C LEU A 81 5.99 19.29 10.62
N ALA A 82 6.28 20.36 9.87
CA ALA A 82 5.29 21.14 9.12
C ALA A 82 4.39 20.24 8.26
N SER A 83 4.98 19.32 7.51
CA SER A 83 4.22 18.43 6.62
C SER A 83 3.28 17.53 7.41
N LYS A 84 3.76 16.92 8.50
CA LYS A 84 2.94 16.11 9.40
C LYS A 84 1.72 16.90 9.89
N PHE A 85 1.95 18.09 10.45
CA PHE A 85 0.87 18.89 11.01
C PHE A 85 -0.11 19.42 9.96
N CYS A 86 0.36 19.75 8.75
CA CYS A 86 -0.55 20.11 7.66
C CYS A 86 -1.50 18.95 7.31
N PHE A 87 -1.01 17.71 7.21
CA PHE A 87 -1.85 16.55 6.93
C PHE A 87 -2.80 16.20 8.08
N GLU A 88 -2.40 16.45 9.33
CA GLU A 88 -3.28 16.26 10.49
C GLU A 88 -4.40 17.30 10.59
N THR A 89 -4.20 18.50 10.04
CA THR A 89 -5.11 19.65 10.23
C THR A 89 -5.95 19.99 9.02
N VAL A 90 -5.55 19.57 7.81
CA VAL A 90 -6.26 19.89 6.56
C VAL A 90 -6.31 18.67 5.65
N LYS A 91 -7.52 18.26 5.25
CA LYS A 91 -7.72 17.20 4.26
C LYS A 91 -8.38 17.78 3.00
N LEU A 92 -7.70 17.65 1.87
CA LEU A 92 -8.21 18.06 0.56
C LEU A 92 -8.57 16.78 -0.21
N LEU A 93 -9.86 16.57 -0.53
CA LEU A 93 -10.36 15.24 -0.95
C LEU A 93 -10.29 14.99 -2.47
N ASP A 94 -10.24 16.03 -3.30
CA ASP A 94 -10.20 15.95 -4.77
C ASP A 94 -8.80 16.21 -5.37
N VAL A 95 -7.78 16.31 -4.52
CA VAL A 95 -6.40 16.55 -4.94
C VAL A 95 -5.76 15.24 -5.44
N SER A 96 -5.29 15.23 -6.68
CA SER A 96 -4.58 14.10 -7.29
C SER A 96 -3.08 14.14 -7.03
N MET A 97 -2.53 15.33 -6.79
CA MET A 97 -1.12 15.56 -6.53
C MET A 97 -0.94 16.83 -5.70
N GLY A 98 -0.20 16.73 -4.60
CA GLY A 98 0.23 17.86 -3.78
C GLY A 98 1.75 17.92 -3.76
N VAL A 99 2.31 19.11 -3.96
CA VAL A 99 3.75 19.37 -3.91
C VAL A 99 4.00 20.38 -2.80
N ASN A 100 4.89 20.02 -1.86
CA ASN A 100 5.52 21.00 -0.98
C ASN A 100 6.44 21.88 -1.84
N TYR A 101 6.05 23.14 -2.01
CA TYR A 101 6.73 24.10 -2.88
C TYR A 101 7.72 24.99 -2.10
N GLY A 102 7.97 24.66 -0.83
CA GLY A 102 8.97 25.30 0.01
C GLY A 102 8.36 26.23 1.07
N LEU A 103 9.15 27.23 1.46
CA LEU A 103 8.85 28.14 2.56
C LEU A 103 9.12 29.57 2.12
N ASP A 104 8.18 30.47 2.41
CA ASP A 104 8.39 31.91 2.17
C ASP A 104 9.14 32.56 3.33
N LYS A 105 8.85 32.12 4.55
CA LYS A 105 9.39 32.69 5.78
C LYS A 105 9.45 31.65 6.89
N VAL A 106 10.53 31.68 7.65
CA VAL A 106 10.70 30.85 8.86
C VAL A 106 11.32 31.70 9.96
N ARG A 107 10.83 31.56 11.19
CA ARG A 107 11.43 32.16 12.38
C ARG A 107 11.40 31.16 13.54
N PHE A 108 12.57 30.88 14.11
CA PHE A 108 12.71 30.13 15.35
C PHE A 108 12.72 31.11 16.53
N MET A 109 11.77 30.96 17.44
CA MET A 109 11.52 31.93 18.52
C MET A 109 11.85 31.37 19.90
N ASN A 110 11.81 30.05 20.06
CA ASN A 110 12.09 29.39 21.33
C ASN A 110 12.80 28.06 21.09
N ALA A 111 13.72 27.69 21.99
CA ALA A 111 14.39 26.40 21.91
C ALA A 111 13.43 25.28 22.35
N THR A 112 13.45 24.16 21.64
CA THR A 112 12.61 23.00 21.97
C THR A 112 13.44 22.00 22.75
N VAL A 113 13.34 22.03 24.08
CA VAL A 113 14.07 21.10 24.96
C VAL A 113 13.52 19.68 24.77
N VAL A 114 14.37 18.67 24.81
CA VAL A 114 13.94 17.26 24.75
C VAL A 114 12.85 16.96 25.79
N GLY A 115 11.83 16.22 25.36
CA GLY A 115 10.61 15.93 26.13
C GLY A 115 9.52 17.00 26.02
N SER A 116 9.75 18.12 25.33
CA SER A 116 8.71 19.14 25.10
C SER A 116 7.56 18.57 24.26
N LEU A 117 6.34 19.00 24.58
CA LEU A 117 5.15 18.73 23.78
C LEU A 117 4.95 19.86 22.78
N VAL A 118 4.88 19.52 21.50
CA VAL A 118 4.72 20.43 20.35
C VAL A 118 3.42 20.12 19.64
N ARG A 119 2.69 21.15 19.21
CA ARG A 119 1.59 21.04 18.25
C ARG A 119 1.70 22.17 17.25
N ALA A 120 1.01 22.11 16.12
CA ALA A 120 0.91 23.25 15.23
C ALA A 120 -0.52 23.68 14.99
N ARG A 121 -0.66 25.00 14.94
CA ARG A 121 -1.85 25.68 14.47
C ARG A 121 -1.64 26.10 13.03
N VAL A 122 -2.56 25.72 12.16
CA VAL A 122 -2.44 25.91 10.72
C VAL A 122 -3.55 26.84 10.23
N SER A 123 -3.18 27.89 9.49
CA SER A 123 -4.13 28.85 8.93
C SER A 123 -3.80 29.12 7.46
N LEU A 124 -4.81 29.40 6.64
CA LEU A 124 -4.59 29.74 5.24
C LEU A 124 -4.27 31.24 5.09
N LEU A 125 -3.17 31.57 4.41
CA LEU A 125 -2.80 32.95 4.11
C LEU A 125 -3.26 33.36 2.71
N THR A 126 -2.94 32.57 1.69
CA THR A 126 -3.28 32.85 0.29
C THR A 126 -3.61 31.56 -0.46
N ALA A 127 -4.42 31.67 -1.52
CA ALA A 127 -4.66 30.61 -2.48
C ALA A 127 -4.92 31.23 -3.87
N GLU A 128 -4.06 30.88 -4.82
CA GLU A 128 -3.98 31.46 -6.17
C GLU A 128 -4.10 30.36 -7.22
N ASP A 129 -4.88 30.63 -8.28
CA ASP A 129 -5.03 29.70 -9.39
C ASP A 129 -3.71 29.49 -10.12
N VAL A 130 -3.41 28.23 -10.42
CA VAL A 130 -2.32 27.82 -11.31
C VAL A 130 -2.90 26.86 -12.35
N PRO A 131 -2.26 26.69 -13.52
CA PRO A 131 -2.73 25.72 -14.50
C PRO A 131 -2.94 24.33 -13.88
N GLY A 132 -4.19 23.85 -13.88
CA GLY A 132 -4.57 22.54 -13.34
C GLY A 132 -4.71 22.45 -11.82
N GLY A 133 -4.67 23.55 -11.06
CA GLY A 133 -4.70 23.46 -9.61
C GLY A 133 -4.69 24.80 -8.85
N LEU A 134 -4.28 24.74 -7.59
CA LEU A 134 -4.10 25.89 -6.70
C LEU A 134 -2.71 25.87 -6.08
N ARG A 135 -2.07 27.04 -6.05
CA ARG A 135 -0.91 27.31 -5.19
C ARG A 135 -1.40 28.07 -3.98
N TYR A 136 -1.05 27.61 -2.78
CA TYR A 136 -1.53 28.21 -1.54
C TYR A 136 -0.42 28.30 -0.51
N LYS A 137 -0.55 29.29 0.36
CA LYS A 137 0.37 29.55 1.47
C LYS A 137 -0.36 29.33 2.79
N MET A 138 0.22 28.54 3.68
CA MET A 138 -0.29 28.30 5.02
C MET A 138 0.67 28.89 6.05
N LYS A 139 0.12 29.48 7.10
CA LYS A 139 0.87 29.86 8.30
C LYS A 139 0.80 28.72 9.30
N LEU A 140 1.96 28.24 9.73
CA LEU A 140 2.09 27.28 10.81
C LEU A 140 2.71 27.96 12.02
N VAL A 141 2.06 27.83 13.18
CA VAL A 141 2.58 28.26 14.48
C VAL A 141 2.80 27.03 15.33
N PHE A 142 4.07 26.69 15.61
CA PHE A 142 4.47 25.53 16.38
C PHE A 142 4.48 25.88 17.87
N GLU A 143 3.38 25.58 18.55
CA GLU A 143 3.17 25.88 19.96
C GLU A 143 3.94 24.86 20.83
N LEU A 144 4.54 25.34 21.92
CA LEU A 144 5.14 24.52 22.96
C LEU A 144 4.24 24.50 24.19
N LYS A 145 3.92 23.32 24.71
CA LYS A 145 3.03 23.22 25.87
C LYS A 145 3.65 23.91 27.07
N GLY A 146 2.93 24.86 27.66
CA GLY A 146 3.37 25.61 28.84
C GLY A 146 4.39 26.73 28.54
N GLN A 147 4.57 27.13 27.28
CA GLN A 147 5.41 28.25 26.89
C GLN A 147 4.58 29.34 26.20
N GLU A 148 4.89 30.61 26.46
CA GLU A 148 4.20 31.73 25.82
C GLU A 148 4.64 31.94 24.36
N LYS A 149 5.91 31.68 24.05
CA LYS A 149 6.48 31.82 22.71
C LYS A 149 6.51 30.47 21.98
N PRO A 150 6.09 30.41 20.70
CA PRO A 150 6.17 29.20 19.90
C PRO A 150 7.64 28.81 19.65
N ALA A 151 7.88 27.55 19.31
CA ALA A 151 9.19 27.10 18.85
C ALA A 151 9.54 27.72 17.50
N CYS A 152 8.58 27.65 16.56
CA CYS A 152 8.76 28.05 15.17
C CYS A 152 7.48 28.70 14.63
N VAL A 153 7.62 29.69 13.75
CA VAL A 153 6.55 30.17 12.88
C VAL A 153 7.04 30.08 11.45
N ALA A 154 6.27 29.40 10.59
CA ALA A 154 6.62 29.18 9.20
C ALA A 154 5.47 29.53 8.26
N GLU A 155 5.80 30.08 7.10
CA GLU A 155 4.90 30.30 5.97
C GLU A 155 5.20 29.26 4.90
N PHE A 156 4.39 28.22 4.87
CA PHE A 156 4.55 27.04 4.05
C PHE A 156 3.82 27.17 2.72
N ILE A 157 4.51 26.92 1.62
CA ILE A 157 3.95 27.01 0.28
C ILE A 157 3.67 25.61 -0.23
N ALA A 158 2.45 25.37 -0.66
CA ALA A 158 2.06 24.13 -1.29
C ALA A 158 1.37 24.41 -2.63
N GLN A 159 1.46 23.45 -3.54
CA GLN A 159 0.73 23.48 -4.78
C GLN A 159 0.01 22.15 -4.97
N ALA A 160 -1.30 22.20 -5.13
CA ALA A 160 -2.15 21.03 -5.32
C ALA A 160 -2.80 21.09 -6.70
N TYR A 161 -3.00 19.93 -7.30
CA TYR A 161 -3.63 19.76 -8.61
C TYR A 161 -4.85 18.85 -8.50
N THR A 162 -5.84 19.12 -9.34
CA THR A 162 -7.02 18.27 -9.49
C THR A 162 -6.91 17.45 -10.76
N ASP A 163 -7.50 16.25 -10.76
CA ASP A 163 -7.50 15.40 -11.95
C ASP A 163 -8.52 15.90 -12.98
N SER A 164 -8.04 16.52 -14.06
CA SER A 164 -8.87 16.97 -15.18
C SER A 164 -9.61 15.85 -15.91
N SER A 165 -9.26 14.58 -15.69
CA SER A 165 -9.97 13.43 -16.28
C SER A 165 -11.31 13.12 -15.59
N LYS A 166 -11.54 13.60 -14.35
CA LYS A 166 -12.83 13.42 -13.65
C LYS A 166 -13.96 14.31 -14.17
N LYS A 167 -13.66 15.45 -14.82
CA LYS A 167 -14.67 16.43 -15.29
C LYS A 167 -15.41 16.06 -16.58
N LYS A 168 -15.02 14.99 -17.28
CA LYS A 168 -15.65 14.60 -18.57
C LYS A 168 -16.76 13.54 -18.47
N ASN A 169 -17.03 12.99 -17.28
CA ASN A 169 -17.98 11.88 -17.10
C ASN A 169 -19.31 12.26 -16.40
N GLU A 170 -19.67 13.54 -16.31
CA GLU A 170 -20.94 13.96 -15.66
C GLU A 170 -22.17 14.01 -16.61
N THR A 171 -22.09 13.44 -17.80
CA THR A 171 -23.28 13.25 -18.66
C THR A 171 -23.47 11.81 -19.09
N ALA A 172 -23.49 10.87 -18.14
CA ALA A 172 -24.20 9.60 -18.31
C ALA A 172 -24.41 8.89 -16.96
N SER A 173 -25.67 8.57 -16.69
CA SER A 173 -26.17 7.52 -15.78
C SER A 173 -25.79 7.60 -14.30
N THR A 174 -26.76 8.11 -13.53
CA THR A 174 -27.08 7.64 -12.17
C THR A 174 -27.28 6.13 -12.15
N GLU A 175 -26.31 5.40 -11.60
CA GLU A 175 -26.54 4.11 -10.95
C GLU A 175 -25.43 3.86 -9.91
N SER A 176 -25.82 3.99 -8.65
CA SER A 176 -25.22 3.42 -7.42
C SER A 176 -23.74 3.00 -7.44
N THR A 177 -22.85 3.89 -7.01
CA THR A 177 -21.55 3.49 -6.43
C THR A 177 -21.69 3.47 -4.90
N GLN A 178 -21.97 2.30 -4.35
CA GLN A 178 -21.74 2.02 -2.93
C GLN A 178 -20.34 1.43 -2.73
N ASN A 179 -19.72 1.86 -1.64
CA ASN A 179 -18.59 1.28 -0.90
C ASN A 179 -17.18 1.55 -1.42
N LEU A 180 -16.54 2.56 -0.83
CA LEU A 180 -15.09 2.64 -0.68
C LEU A 180 -14.74 2.83 0.80
N ASN A 181 -13.82 1.98 1.26
CA ASN A 181 -13.10 1.93 2.54
C ASN A 181 -13.84 1.41 3.77
N ASP A 182 -13.86 0.09 3.87
CA ASP A 182 -14.21 -0.66 5.09
C ASP A 182 -13.01 -1.51 5.59
N LEU A 183 -11.80 -1.25 5.07
CA LEU A 183 -10.56 -1.90 5.52
C LEU A 183 -9.96 -1.13 6.70
N LYS A 184 -9.38 -1.84 7.67
CA LYS A 184 -8.80 -1.21 8.88
C LYS A 184 -7.52 -0.38 8.63
N SER A 185 -6.87 -0.53 7.48
CA SER A 185 -5.59 0.10 7.15
C SER A 185 -5.56 0.64 5.71
N ASP A 186 -4.97 1.82 5.52
CA ASP A 186 -4.76 2.46 4.21
C ASP A 186 -3.61 1.82 3.40
N CYS A 187 -2.86 0.87 3.99
CA CYS A 187 -1.77 0.17 3.32
C CYS A 187 -2.26 -0.73 2.19
N VAL A 188 -3.55 -1.08 2.15
CA VAL A 188 -4.17 -1.84 1.06
C VAL A 188 -5.47 -1.17 0.67
N LEU A 189 -5.65 -0.91 -0.62
CA LEU A 189 -6.92 -0.41 -1.16
C LEU A 189 -7.73 -1.56 -1.73
N TYR A 190 -9.03 -1.55 -1.48
CA TYR A 190 -9.98 -2.52 -2.04
C TYR A 190 -11.01 -1.81 -2.89
N LYS A 191 -11.14 -2.24 -4.15
CA LYS A 191 -12.17 -1.77 -5.07
C LYS A 191 -12.89 -2.97 -5.67
N LYS A 192 -14.22 -2.98 -5.56
CA LYS A 192 -15.06 -3.90 -6.32
C LYS A 192 -15.44 -3.26 -7.65
N GLU A 193 -15.21 -3.96 -8.75
CA GLU A 193 -15.61 -3.55 -10.09
C GLU A 193 -16.39 -4.70 -10.73
N GLY A 194 -17.72 -4.60 -10.70
CA GLY A 194 -18.61 -5.68 -11.13
C GLY A 194 -18.38 -6.97 -10.32
N ASP A 195 -17.97 -8.02 -11.02
CA ASP A 195 -17.67 -9.36 -10.48
C ASP A 195 -16.17 -9.56 -10.16
N VAL A 196 -15.35 -8.51 -10.22
CA VAL A 196 -13.92 -8.55 -9.92
C VAL A 196 -13.59 -7.67 -8.71
N ALA A 197 -12.80 -8.20 -7.79
CA ALA A 197 -12.18 -7.41 -6.73
C ALA A 197 -10.76 -7.00 -7.14
N ILE A 198 -10.42 -5.72 -7.00
CA ILE A 198 -9.11 -5.15 -7.27
C ILE A 198 -8.51 -4.74 -5.93
N VAL A 199 -7.35 -5.33 -5.62
CA VAL A 199 -6.63 -5.13 -4.37
C VAL A 199 -5.28 -4.49 -4.69
N THR A 200 -5.08 -3.28 -4.20
CA THR A 200 -3.87 -2.49 -4.49
C THR A 200 -3.03 -2.36 -3.22
N LEU A 201 -1.82 -2.90 -3.24
CA LEU A 201 -0.80 -2.65 -2.22
C LEU A 201 -0.42 -1.17 -2.27
N ASN A 202 -0.59 -0.45 -1.16
CA ASN A 202 -0.60 1.01 -1.15
C ASN A 202 0.35 1.58 -0.10
N ARG A 203 1.64 1.29 -0.29
CA ARG A 203 2.76 1.99 0.37
C ARG A 203 3.80 2.42 -0.67
N PRO A 204 3.39 3.18 -1.71
CA PRO A 204 4.22 3.44 -2.90
C PRO A 204 5.55 4.11 -2.58
N GLU A 205 5.60 4.94 -1.53
CA GLU A 205 6.80 5.59 -1.00
C GLU A 205 7.84 4.61 -0.42
N LYS A 206 7.40 3.40 -0.05
CA LYS A 206 8.26 2.27 0.36
C LYS A 206 8.29 1.16 -0.69
N TYR A 207 7.86 1.43 -1.92
CA TYR A 207 7.70 0.43 -2.98
C TYR A 207 6.84 -0.77 -2.54
N ASN A 208 5.80 -0.49 -1.74
CA ASN A 208 4.89 -1.47 -1.17
C ASN A 208 5.59 -2.54 -0.33
N ALA A 209 6.63 -2.16 0.41
CA ALA A 209 7.29 -3.05 1.36
C ALA A 209 6.28 -3.65 2.35
N VAL A 210 6.46 -4.91 2.71
CA VAL A 210 5.58 -5.66 3.59
C VAL A 210 5.85 -5.27 5.04
N ASN A 211 4.80 -4.85 5.73
CA ASN A 211 4.68 -4.72 7.18
C ASN A 211 3.35 -5.38 7.61
N ASP A 212 3.06 -5.36 8.91
CA ASP A 212 1.87 -6.01 9.47
C ASP A 212 0.57 -5.45 8.89
N ASP A 213 0.47 -4.13 8.77
CA ASP A 213 -0.69 -3.46 8.18
C ASP A 213 -0.96 -3.89 6.73
N LEU A 214 0.09 -4.09 5.94
CA LEU A 214 -0.04 -4.59 4.57
C LEU A 214 -0.54 -6.04 4.55
N VAL A 215 0.03 -6.90 5.41
CA VAL A 215 -0.38 -8.31 5.52
C VAL A 215 -1.84 -8.42 5.95
N ASP A 216 -2.23 -7.66 6.97
CA ASP A 216 -3.59 -7.63 7.49
C ASP A 216 -4.57 -7.12 6.44
N GLY A 217 -4.22 -6.05 5.71
CA GLY A 217 -5.04 -5.52 4.61
C GLY A 217 -5.24 -6.52 3.46
N ILE A 218 -4.21 -7.31 3.11
CA ILE A 218 -4.34 -8.37 2.10
C ILE A 218 -5.26 -9.47 2.62
N ASN A 219 -5.05 -9.95 3.85
CA ASN A 219 -5.86 -11.01 4.46
C ASN A 219 -7.33 -10.58 4.59
N GLU A 220 -7.60 -9.35 5.02
CA GLU A 220 -8.96 -8.81 5.10
C GLU A 220 -9.61 -8.75 3.71
N SER A 221 -8.86 -8.34 2.68
CA SER A 221 -9.32 -8.34 1.31
C SER A 221 -9.67 -9.74 0.80
N ILE A 222 -8.80 -10.73 1.06
CA ILE A 222 -9.07 -12.14 0.71
C ILE A 222 -10.33 -12.63 1.43
N ALA A 223 -10.51 -12.31 2.71
CA ALA A 223 -11.69 -12.70 3.47
C ALA A 223 -12.97 -12.06 2.92
N LYS A 224 -12.92 -10.80 2.46
CA LYS A 224 -14.04 -10.13 1.78
C LYS A 224 -14.38 -10.82 0.47
N VAL A 225 -13.36 -11.11 -0.37
CA VAL A 225 -13.54 -11.84 -1.63
C VAL A 225 -14.11 -13.23 -1.39
N GLN A 226 -13.67 -13.94 -0.35
CA GLN A 226 -14.17 -15.28 -0.02
C GLN A 226 -15.65 -15.27 0.36
N LYS A 227 -16.11 -14.26 1.11
CA LYS A 227 -17.49 -14.17 1.63
C LYS A 227 -18.49 -13.59 0.63
N ASP A 228 -18.06 -12.70 -0.27
CA ASP A 228 -18.96 -12.06 -1.23
C ASP A 228 -19.12 -12.92 -2.50
N ASP A 229 -20.22 -13.67 -2.58
CA ASP A 229 -20.62 -14.50 -3.72
C ASP A 229 -20.66 -13.75 -5.07
N SER A 230 -20.85 -12.43 -5.06
CA SER A 230 -20.88 -11.66 -6.30
C SER A 230 -19.50 -11.32 -6.85
N ILE A 231 -18.43 -11.47 -6.04
CA ILE A 231 -17.05 -11.47 -6.53
C ILE A 231 -16.71 -12.86 -7.07
N ARG A 232 -16.18 -12.91 -8.27
CA ARG A 232 -15.87 -14.12 -9.02
C ARG A 232 -14.39 -14.26 -9.38
N ALA A 233 -13.62 -13.18 -9.33
CA ALA A 233 -12.16 -13.16 -9.48
C ALA A 233 -11.54 -12.01 -8.67
N MET A 234 -10.24 -12.10 -8.41
CA MET A 234 -9.45 -11.08 -7.71
C MET A 234 -8.22 -10.68 -8.53
N VAL A 235 -7.89 -9.40 -8.52
CA VAL A 235 -6.64 -8.84 -9.05
C VAL A 235 -5.86 -8.25 -7.89
N ILE A 236 -4.56 -8.54 -7.80
CA ILE A 236 -3.63 -7.90 -6.86
C ILE A 236 -2.59 -7.10 -7.65
N THR A 237 -2.35 -5.85 -7.28
CA THR A 237 -1.33 -4.98 -7.90
C THR A 237 -0.65 -4.09 -6.86
N GLY A 238 0.47 -3.45 -7.20
CA GLY A 238 1.06 -2.40 -6.38
C GLY A 238 0.68 -0.99 -6.85
N ALA A 239 0.58 -0.04 -5.92
CA ALA A 239 0.55 1.37 -6.22
C ALA A 239 1.97 1.87 -6.58
N GLY A 240 2.05 2.86 -7.46
CA GLY A 240 3.32 3.48 -7.84
C GLY A 240 4.19 2.60 -8.76
N LYS A 241 5.51 2.67 -8.56
CA LYS A 241 6.52 2.13 -9.50
C LYS A 241 6.83 0.64 -9.33
N GLY A 242 6.30 0.00 -8.29
CA GLY A 242 6.66 -1.36 -7.91
C GLY A 242 5.42 -2.17 -7.55
N PHE A 243 5.54 -3.49 -7.66
CA PHE A 243 4.53 -4.39 -7.13
C PHE A 243 4.69 -4.46 -5.60
N CYS A 244 5.83 -4.97 -5.13
CA CYS A 244 6.18 -5.09 -3.71
C CYS A 244 7.68 -5.34 -3.56
N SER A 245 8.37 -4.52 -2.78
CA SER A 245 9.84 -4.60 -2.59
C SER A 245 10.31 -5.65 -1.58
N GLY A 246 9.40 -6.41 -0.98
CA GLY A 246 9.72 -7.42 0.04
C GLY A 246 9.52 -6.87 1.45
N ALA A 247 10.19 -7.47 2.44
CA ALA A 247 10.02 -7.10 3.84
C ALA A 247 10.54 -5.67 4.12
N ASP A 248 9.80 -4.88 4.90
CA ASP A 248 10.23 -3.56 5.33
C ASP A 248 11.38 -3.67 6.34
N MET A 249 12.60 -3.33 5.94
CA MET A 249 13.77 -3.47 6.83
C MET A 249 13.70 -2.59 8.08
N ASN A 250 12.83 -1.58 8.13
CA ASN A 250 12.59 -0.83 9.37
C ASN A 250 11.81 -1.66 10.40
N THR A 251 11.03 -2.64 9.92
CA THR A 251 10.29 -3.59 10.76
C THR A 251 11.13 -4.83 11.05
N PHE A 252 11.85 -5.36 10.06
CA PHE A 252 12.53 -6.66 10.16
C PHE A 252 14.04 -6.60 10.42
N GLY A 253 14.67 -5.43 10.32
CA GLY A 253 16.13 -5.30 10.38
C GLY A 253 16.76 -5.61 11.74
N ASN A 254 15.98 -5.58 12.83
CA ASN A 254 16.47 -5.72 14.21
C ASN A 254 15.76 -6.81 15.03
N ILE A 255 14.99 -7.69 14.38
CA ILE A 255 14.28 -8.76 15.07
C ILE A 255 15.25 -9.87 15.49
N THR A 256 14.93 -10.54 16.59
CA THR A 256 15.63 -11.75 17.02
C THR A 256 15.30 -12.94 16.11
N PRO A 257 16.14 -14.00 16.07
CA PRO A 257 15.83 -15.21 15.30
C PRO A 257 14.48 -15.86 15.64
N ASP A 258 14.08 -15.84 16.93
CA ASP A 258 12.80 -16.41 17.36
C ASP A 258 11.60 -15.55 16.94
N GLU A 259 11.73 -14.22 16.96
CA GLU A 259 10.73 -13.31 16.38
C GLU A 259 10.61 -13.51 14.88
N GLY A 260 11.74 -13.64 14.16
CA GLY A 260 11.77 -13.94 12.73
C GLY A 260 11.07 -15.26 12.42
N ARG A 261 11.40 -16.35 13.15
CA ARG A 261 10.71 -17.64 13.03
C ARG A 261 9.20 -17.50 13.25
N THR A 262 8.81 -16.82 14.32
CA THR A 262 7.40 -16.60 14.67
C THR A 262 6.67 -15.84 13.57
N TYR A 263 7.31 -14.83 12.99
CA TYR A 263 6.74 -14.06 11.90
C TYR A 263 6.51 -14.90 10.64
N LEU A 264 7.50 -15.71 10.27
CA LEU A 264 7.38 -16.63 9.13
C LEU A 264 6.21 -17.60 9.31
N THR A 265 6.03 -18.18 10.51
CA THR A 265 4.99 -19.18 10.75
C THR A 265 3.61 -18.58 11.01
N ASN A 266 3.54 -17.46 11.71
CA ASN A 266 2.27 -16.91 12.22
C ASN A 266 1.74 -15.74 11.38
N THR A 267 2.58 -15.11 10.56
CA THR A 267 2.18 -13.98 9.71
C THR A 267 2.24 -14.36 8.23
N TYR A 268 3.40 -14.77 7.71
CA TYR A 268 3.52 -15.17 6.30
C TYR A 268 2.85 -16.51 5.98
N GLY A 269 2.95 -17.50 6.88
CA GLY A 269 2.29 -18.80 6.70
C GLY A 269 0.78 -18.68 6.41
N PRO A 270 0.00 -18.01 7.26
CA PRO A 270 -1.43 -17.78 7.02
C PRO A 270 -1.73 -16.96 5.76
N LEU A 271 -0.95 -15.92 5.48
CA LEU A 271 -1.11 -15.12 4.25
C LEU A 271 -0.97 -15.99 3.00
N MET A 272 0.12 -16.77 2.91
CA MET A 272 0.37 -17.65 1.77
C MET A 272 -0.72 -18.71 1.65
N ARG A 273 -1.14 -19.30 2.77
CA ARG A 273 -2.25 -20.25 2.80
C ARG A 273 -3.53 -19.64 2.24
N ASN A 274 -3.88 -18.42 2.65
CA ASN A 274 -5.09 -17.74 2.21
C ASN A 274 -5.06 -17.48 0.69
N LEU A 275 -3.92 -17.04 0.14
CA LEU A 275 -3.75 -16.85 -1.30
C LEU A 275 -3.88 -18.18 -2.08
N THR A 276 -3.18 -19.23 -1.65
CA THR A 276 -3.14 -20.51 -2.38
C THR A 276 -4.42 -21.33 -2.24
N THR A 277 -5.20 -21.14 -1.17
CA THR A 277 -6.45 -21.89 -0.92
C THR A 277 -7.72 -21.13 -1.30
N LEU A 278 -7.63 -19.85 -1.69
CA LEU A 278 -8.80 -19.11 -2.17
C LEU A 278 -9.35 -19.78 -3.45
N LYS A 279 -10.61 -20.22 -3.41
CA LYS A 279 -11.28 -20.90 -4.52
C LYS A 279 -11.60 -20.00 -5.72
N LYS A 280 -11.47 -18.69 -5.54
CA LYS A 280 -11.66 -17.68 -6.60
C LYS A 280 -10.28 -17.37 -7.21
N PRO A 281 -10.19 -17.28 -8.55
CA PRO A 281 -8.93 -17.06 -9.24
C PRO A 281 -8.34 -15.70 -8.90
N ILE A 282 -7.02 -15.68 -8.66
CA ILE A 282 -6.23 -14.50 -8.32
C ILE A 282 -5.24 -14.20 -9.44
N ILE A 283 -5.27 -12.98 -9.97
CA ILE A 283 -4.32 -12.49 -10.97
C ILE A 283 -3.42 -11.43 -10.32
N ALA A 284 -2.11 -11.65 -10.31
CA ALA A 284 -1.12 -10.64 -9.97
C ALA A 284 -0.81 -9.77 -11.21
N ALA A 285 -1.15 -8.48 -11.13
CA ALA A 285 -0.69 -7.47 -12.06
C ALA A 285 0.64 -6.90 -11.53
N ILE A 286 1.76 -7.45 -12.01
CA ILE A 286 3.09 -7.08 -11.50
C ILE A 286 3.56 -5.82 -12.24
N ASN A 287 3.10 -4.66 -11.76
CA ASN A 287 3.32 -3.33 -12.37
C ASN A 287 4.75 -2.78 -12.21
N GLY A 288 5.68 -3.58 -11.71
CA GLY A 288 7.07 -3.20 -11.50
C GLY A 288 7.87 -4.36 -10.91
N THR A 289 8.86 -4.09 -10.06
CA THR A 289 9.60 -5.17 -9.39
C THR A 289 8.76 -5.79 -8.26
N ALA A 290 8.71 -7.12 -8.20
CA ALA A 290 8.32 -7.89 -7.02
C ALA A 290 9.58 -8.55 -6.43
N ALA A 291 9.98 -8.17 -5.22
CA ALA A 291 11.22 -8.59 -4.60
C ALA A 291 10.99 -9.28 -3.25
N GLY A 292 11.87 -10.21 -2.87
CA GLY A 292 11.79 -10.92 -1.60
C GLY A 292 10.42 -11.59 -1.41
N VAL A 293 9.81 -11.42 -0.23
CA VAL A 293 8.44 -11.90 0.02
C VAL A 293 7.38 -11.29 -0.94
N GLY A 294 7.65 -10.14 -1.55
CA GLY A 294 6.81 -9.58 -2.61
C GLY A 294 6.76 -10.47 -3.86
N ALA A 295 7.88 -11.13 -4.18
CA ALA A 295 7.91 -12.17 -5.21
C ALA A 295 7.10 -13.40 -4.78
N SER A 296 7.16 -13.79 -3.50
CA SER A 296 6.32 -14.87 -2.95
C SER A 296 4.84 -14.57 -3.11
N ILE A 297 4.38 -13.35 -2.76
CA ILE A 297 2.98 -12.93 -2.90
C ILE A 297 2.55 -13.02 -4.38
N ALA A 298 3.40 -12.54 -5.30
CA ALA A 298 3.11 -12.60 -6.74
C ALA A 298 3.01 -14.05 -7.27
N LEU A 299 3.89 -14.94 -6.81
CA LEU A 299 3.92 -16.34 -7.24
C LEU A 299 2.87 -17.21 -6.54
N ALA A 300 2.35 -16.79 -5.38
CA ALA A 300 1.21 -17.40 -4.71
C ALA A 300 -0.14 -17.10 -5.39
N CYS A 301 -0.20 -16.08 -6.25
CA CYS A 301 -1.35 -15.84 -7.12
C CYS A 301 -1.43 -16.91 -8.22
N ASP A 302 -2.62 -17.14 -8.77
CA ASP A 302 -2.82 -18.19 -9.78
C ASP A 302 -2.19 -17.80 -11.12
N PHE A 303 -2.37 -16.54 -11.51
CA PHE A 303 -1.88 -15.99 -12.78
C PHE A 303 -1.09 -14.71 -12.57
N ARG A 304 -0.20 -14.41 -13.52
CA ARG A 304 0.64 -13.21 -13.52
C ARG A 304 0.60 -12.52 -14.87
N VAL A 305 0.49 -11.20 -14.83
CA VAL A 305 0.65 -10.28 -15.97
C VAL A 305 1.82 -9.36 -15.67
N MET A 306 2.74 -9.25 -16.62
CA MET A 306 3.96 -8.44 -16.51
C MET A 306 4.17 -7.64 -17.79
N SER A 307 5.08 -6.67 -17.74
CA SER A 307 5.74 -6.14 -18.93
C SER A 307 7.21 -6.54 -18.96
N GLU A 308 7.91 -6.21 -20.04
CA GLU A 308 9.35 -6.43 -20.16
C GLU A 308 10.18 -5.73 -19.06
N ASN A 309 9.70 -4.60 -18.54
CA ASN A 309 10.40 -3.82 -17.49
C ASN A 309 10.05 -4.25 -16.06
N SER A 310 8.92 -4.93 -15.87
CA SER A 310 8.60 -5.63 -14.62
C SER A 310 9.64 -6.71 -14.33
N GLY A 311 9.69 -7.19 -13.08
CA GLY A 311 10.59 -8.29 -12.78
C GLY A 311 10.39 -8.93 -11.42
N LEU A 312 10.95 -10.11 -11.26
CA LEU A 312 11.06 -10.82 -9.99
C LEU A 312 12.50 -10.72 -9.48
N LEU A 313 12.67 -10.55 -8.18
CA LEU A 313 13.98 -10.45 -7.54
C LEU A 313 14.01 -11.23 -6.23
N TYR A 314 14.78 -12.32 -6.19
CA TYR A 314 14.99 -13.12 -4.98
C TYR A 314 16.15 -12.54 -4.15
N ALA A 315 15.96 -11.32 -3.63
CA ALA A 315 17.03 -10.53 -2.98
C ALA A 315 17.54 -11.08 -1.63
N PHE A 316 16.98 -12.18 -1.11
CA PHE A 316 17.31 -12.73 0.22
C PHE A 316 18.82 -12.96 0.41
N ILE A 317 19.48 -13.52 -0.61
CA ILE A 317 20.91 -13.85 -0.55
C ILE A 317 21.79 -12.60 -0.37
N ASN A 318 21.35 -11.45 -0.87
CA ASN A 318 22.08 -10.18 -0.79
C ASN A 318 22.13 -9.59 0.63
N ILE A 319 21.32 -10.13 1.55
CA ILE A 319 21.29 -9.76 2.97
C ILE A 319 21.59 -10.96 3.90
N GLY A 320 22.15 -12.04 3.36
CA GLY A 320 22.54 -13.22 4.14
C GLY A 320 21.38 -14.13 4.55
N LEU A 321 20.24 -14.06 3.85
CA LEU A 321 19.08 -14.91 4.08
C LEU A 321 18.83 -15.88 2.92
N GLY A 322 18.12 -16.97 3.22
CA GLY A 322 17.53 -17.84 2.21
C GLY A 322 16.12 -17.37 1.82
N PRO A 323 15.53 -17.88 0.72
CA PRO A 323 14.16 -17.57 0.37
C PRO A 323 13.16 -18.03 1.44
N ASP A 324 12.32 -17.11 1.91
CA ASP A 324 11.31 -17.34 2.95
C ASP A 324 9.89 -17.01 2.47
N GLY A 325 8.89 -17.02 3.37
CA GLY A 325 7.50 -16.69 3.01
C GLY A 325 6.92 -17.57 1.89
N GLY A 326 7.35 -18.83 1.80
CA GLY A 326 6.95 -19.77 0.74
C GLY A 326 7.73 -19.64 -0.57
N ALA A 327 8.67 -18.68 -0.70
CA ALA A 327 9.40 -18.37 -1.93
C ALA A 327 10.08 -19.58 -2.57
N SER A 328 10.76 -20.40 -1.76
CA SER A 328 11.47 -21.60 -2.21
C SER A 328 10.52 -22.66 -2.76
N TRP A 329 9.40 -22.89 -2.05
CA TRP A 329 8.37 -23.85 -2.44
C TRP A 329 7.69 -23.45 -3.75
N LEU A 330 7.34 -22.16 -3.87
CA LEU A 330 6.66 -21.59 -5.05
C LEU A 330 7.58 -21.60 -6.28
N LEU A 331 8.83 -21.13 -6.12
CA LEU A 331 9.75 -21.03 -7.25
C LEU A 331 10.14 -22.40 -7.80
N ALA A 332 10.52 -23.34 -6.92
CA ALA A 332 10.94 -24.68 -7.33
C ALA A 332 9.85 -25.43 -8.10
N ARG A 333 8.58 -25.19 -7.77
CA ARG A 333 7.43 -25.78 -8.46
C ARG A 333 7.13 -25.18 -9.83
N GLN A 334 7.53 -23.93 -10.07
CA GLN A 334 7.29 -23.28 -11.36
C GLN A 334 8.42 -23.52 -12.37
N VAL A 335 9.69 -23.48 -11.92
CA VAL A 335 10.85 -23.56 -12.84
C VAL A 335 11.73 -24.79 -12.64
N GLY A 336 11.37 -25.67 -11.70
CA GLY A 336 12.18 -26.81 -11.30
C GLY A 336 13.36 -26.42 -10.42
N TYR A 337 13.92 -27.42 -9.71
CA TYR A 337 14.96 -27.20 -8.69
C TYR A 337 16.18 -26.43 -9.20
N SER A 338 16.79 -26.87 -10.31
CA SER A 338 18.06 -26.29 -10.77
C SER A 338 17.93 -24.81 -11.13
N ARG A 339 16.84 -24.44 -11.80
CA ARG A 339 16.61 -23.04 -12.17
C ARG A 339 16.21 -22.22 -10.95
N ALA A 340 15.38 -22.77 -10.07
CA ALA A 340 14.99 -22.09 -8.84
C ALA A 340 16.19 -21.79 -7.95
N LEU A 341 17.10 -22.75 -7.79
CA LEU A 341 18.33 -22.55 -7.04
C LEU A 341 19.18 -21.44 -7.66
N GLN A 342 19.40 -21.48 -8.99
CA GLN A 342 20.15 -20.45 -9.70
C GLN A 342 19.59 -19.05 -9.42
N ILE A 343 18.28 -18.86 -9.65
CA ILE A 343 17.58 -17.60 -9.42
C ILE A 343 17.76 -17.11 -7.97
N ALA A 344 17.64 -18.02 -7.00
CA ALA A 344 17.70 -17.67 -5.59
C ALA A 344 19.13 -17.33 -5.12
N VAL A 345 20.16 -18.01 -5.62
CA VAL A 345 21.56 -17.81 -5.17
C VAL A 345 22.27 -16.71 -5.93
N GLU A 346 21.94 -16.48 -7.20
CA GLU A 346 22.48 -15.36 -7.98
C GLU A 346 21.86 -14.03 -7.50
N GLY A 347 20.62 -14.06 -7.01
CA GLY A 347 19.98 -12.87 -6.42
C GLY A 347 19.79 -11.72 -7.41
N GLU A 348 19.79 -12.02 -8.71
CA GLU A 348 19.64 -11.05 -9.80
C GLU A 348 18.17 -10.81 -10.16
N LYS A 349 17.88 -9.62 -10.72
CA LYS A 349 16.52 -9.29 -11.18
C LYS A 349 16.24 -10.00 -12.50
N ILE A 350 15.22 -10.84 -12.50
CA ILE A 350 14.69 -11.47 -13.71
C ILE A 350 13.62 -10.57 -14.29
N LYS A 351 13.85 -10.08 -15.51
CA LYS A 351 12.91 -9.22 -16.23
C LYS A 351 11.74 -10.01 -16.81
N GLY A 352 10.65 -9.32 -17.14
CA GLY A 352 9.40 -9.96 -17.58
C GLY A 352 9.56 -10.91 -18.77
N GLU A 353 10.40 -10.59 -19.76
CA GLU A 353 10.65 -11.47 -20.91
C GLU A 353 11.17 -12.84 -20.48
N GLU A 354 12.21 -12.85 -19.64
CA GLU A 354 12.78 -14.09 -19.10
C GLU A 354 11.79 -14.77 -18.14
N CYS A 355 11.04 -14.01 -17.34
CA CYS A 355 9.95 -14.58 -16.54
C CYS A 355 8.93 -15.31 -17.42
N HIS A 356 8.61 -14.79 -18.61
CA HIS A 356 7.65 -15.42 -19.51
C HIS A 356 8.22 -16.70 -20.11
N ARG A 357 9.48 -16.65 -20.58
CA ARG A 357 10.19 -17.81 -21.11
C ARG A 357 10.32 -18.95 -20.10
N LEU A 358 10.49 -18.62 -18.82
CA LEU A 358 10.59 -19.59 -17.73
C LEU A 358 9.22 -20.08 -17.21
N GLY A 359 8.09 -19.49 -17.65
CA GLY A 359 6.77 -19.81 -17.13
C GLY A 359 6.41 -19.14 -15.79
N LEU A 360 7.23 -18.19 -15.33
CA LEU A 360 6.98 -17.37 -14.15
C LEU A 360 5.92 -16.28 -14.39
N THR A 361 5.63 -15.91 -15.64
CA THR A 361 4.48 -15.05 -15.99
C THR A 361 3.68 -15.62 -17.15
N ASN A 362 2.36 -15.49 -17.07
CA ASN A 362 1.45 -16.05 -18.06
C ASN A 362 1.27 -15.12 -19.27
N LYS A 363 1.36 -13.81 -19.05
CA LYS A 363 1.13 -12.81 -20.11
C LYS A 363 2.12 -11.66 -20.01
N LEU A 364 2.68 -11.28 -21.15
CA LEU A 364 3.41 -10.03 -21.35
C LEU A 364 2.56 -9.01 -22.09
N VAL A 365 2.63 -7.76 -21.63
CA VAL A 365 1.98 -6.58 -22.20
C VAL A 365 2.88 -5.36 -22.09
N GLU A 366 2.48 -4.24 -22.67
CA GLU A 366 3.21 -2.97 -22.49
C GLU A 366 3.12 -2.47 -21.04
N ASP A 367 4.13 -1.71 -20.58
CA ASP A 367 4.22 -1.22 -19.19
C ASP A 367 2.93 -0.51 -18.70
N GLY A 368 2.31 0.29 -19.57
CA GLY A 368 1.09 1.04 -19.25
C GLY A 368 -0.19 0.19 -19.21
N GLU A 369 -0.13 -1.07 -19.65
CA GLU A 369 -1.30 -1.93 -19.85
C GLU A 369 -1.42 -3.05 -18.82
N ILE A 370 -0.43 -3.24 -17.95
CA ILE A 370 -0.35 -4.39 -17.02
C ILE A 370 -1.64 -4.55 -16.19
N VAL A 371 -2.05 -3.49 -15.50
CA VAL A 371 -3.23 -3.52 -14.61
C VAL A 371 -4.52 -3.66 -15.42
N ALA A 372 -4.68 -2.89 -16.50
CA ALA A 372 -5.86 -2.96 -17.35
C ALA A 372 -6.03 -4.35 -17.99
N SER A 373 -4.94 -4.94 -18.48
CA SER A 373 -4.94 -6.30 -19.03
C SER A 373 -5.23 -7.36 -17.97
N ALA A 374 -4.77 -7.19 -16.72
CA ALA A 374 -5.09 -8.10 -15.64
C ALA A 374 -6.57 -8.03 -15.27
N ILE A 375 -7.16 -6.83 -15.20
CA ILE A 375 -8.59 -6.62 -14.93
C ILE A 375 -9.45 -7.21 -16.06
N ASP A 376 -9.12 -6.95 -17.33
CA ASP A 376 -9.82 -7.59 -18.47
C ASP A 376 -9.76 -9.11 -18.36
N TRP A 377 -8.59 -9.65 -18.05
CA TRP A 377 -8.44 -11.09 -17.91
C TRP A 377 -9.26 -11.64 -16.74
N ALA A 378 -9.28 -10.94 -15.61
CA ALA A 378 -10.11 -11.29 -14.46
C ALA A 378 -11.60 -11.31 -14.83
N HIS A 379 -12.11 -10.32 -15.56
CA HIS A 379 -13.49 -10.32 -16.05
C HIS A 379 -13.78 -11.45 -17.04
N ARG A 380 -12.81 -11.86 -17.86
CA ARG A 380 -12.98 -13.02 -18.74
C ARG A 380 -13.05 -14.32 -17.94
N ILE A 381 -12.20 -14.50 -16.94
CA ILE A 381 -12.22 -15.67 -16.05
C ILE A 381 -13.49 -15.66 -15.19
N ALA A 382 -13.93 -14.50 -14.71
CA ALA A 382 -15.13 -14.35 -13.91
C ALA A 382 -16.40 -14.82 -14.65
N LYS A 383 -16.39 -14.88 -15.98
CA LYS A 383 -17.51 -15.40 -16.80
C LYS A 383 -17.49 -16.93 -16.97
N LEU A 384 -16.43 -17.61 -16.56
CA LEU A 384 -16.32 -19.08 -16.58
C LEU A 384 -17.17 -19.70 -15.46
N PRO A 385 -17.39 -21.04 -15.44
CA PRO A 385 -18.06 -21.69 -14.31
C PRO A 385 -17.14 -21.69 -13.09
N THR A 386 -17.20 -20.60 -12.30
CA THR A 386 -16.19 -20.30 -11.27
C THR A 386 -16.11 -21.32 -10.14
N LEU A 387 -17.16 -22.09 -9.88
CA LEU A 387 -17.08 -23.27 -9.01
C LEU A 387 -16.10 -24.32 -9.57
N ALA A 388 -16.23 -24.65 -10.85
CA ALA A 388 -15.33 -25.59 -11.52
C ALA A 388 -13.90 -25.04 -11.67
N VAL A 389 -13.74 -23.72 -11.85
CA VAL A 389 -12.42 -23.07 -11.80
C VAL A 389 -11.76 -23.26 -10.44
N GLY A 390 -12.51 -23.07 -9.35
CA GLY A 390 -12.01 -23.30 -7.99
C GLY A 390 -11.64 -24.76 -7.73
N ILE A 391 -12.46 -25.70 -8.18
CA ILE A 391 -12.15 -27.15 -8.10
C ILE A 391 -10.87 -27.46 -8.88
N THR A 392 -10.74 -26.95 -10.11
CA THR A 392 -9.53 -27.13 -10.95
C THR A 392 -8.27 -26.65 -10.23
N LYS A 393 -8.35 -25.51 -9.53
CA LYS A 393 -7.24 -24.98 -8.72
C LYS A 393 -6.88 -25.93 -7.57
N GLU A 394 -7.87 -26.43 -6.84
CA GLU A 394 -7.67 -27.39 -5.74
C GLU A 394 -7.02 -28.70 -6.25
N ASP A 395 -7.53 -29.25 -7.36
CA ASP A 395 -7.05 -30.50 -7.96
C ASP A 395 -5.60 -30.38 -8.45
N MET A 396 -5.27 -29.31 -9.18
CA MET A 396 -3.91 -29.08 -9.69
C MET A 396 -2.90 -28.93 -8.56
N PHE A 397 -3.28 -28.27 -7.47
CA PHE A 397 -2.40 -28.12 -6.31
C PHE A 397 -2.21 -29.45 -5.57
N HIS A 398 -3.29 -30.22 -5.40
CA HIS A 398 -3.24 -31.55 -4.78
C HIS A 398 -2.35 -32.51 -5.58
N ALA A 399 -2.45 -32.51 -6.90
CA ALA A 399 -1.68 -33.38 -7.79
C ALA A 399 -0.16 -33.19 -7.66
N MET A 400 0.31 -32.01 -7.24
CA MET A 400 1.75 -31.75 -7.11
C MET A 400 2.42 -32.55 -5.99
N ASP A 401 1.65 -32.98 -4.99
CA ASP A 401 2.15 -33.65 -3.79
C ASP A 401 1.64 -35.10 -3.67
N ASN A 402 0.86 -35.58 -4.64
CA ASN A 402 0.17 -36.88 -4.58
C ASN A 402 0.36 -37.70 -5.87
N ASP A 403 0.21 -39.01 -5.76
CA ASP A 403 0.23 -39.90 -6.92
C ASP A 403 -1.06 -39.80 -7.74
N LEU A 404 -1.05 -40.42 -8.92
CA LEU A 404 -2.18 -40.38 -9.87
C LEU A 404 -3.48 -40.91 -9.26
N TYR A 405 -3.45 -42.01 -8.49
CA TYR A 405 -4.68 -42.62 -7.96
C TYR A 405 -5.25 -41.83 -6.80
N SER A 406 -4.38 -41.32 -5.91
CA SER A 406 -4.77 -40.40 -4.86
C SER A 406 -5.38 -39.11 -5.43
N THR A 407 -4.80 -38.59 -6.51
CA THR A 407 -5.31 -37.42 -7.23
C THR A 407 -6.69 -37.68 -7.85
N ILE A 408 -6.88 -38.80 -8.56
CA ILE A 408 -8.19 -39.15 -9.15
C ILE A 408 -9.27 -39.31 -8.07
N ALA A 409 -8.93 -39.88 -6.92
CA ALA A 409 -9.87 -40.00 -5.80
C ALA A 409 -10.27 -38.63 -5.24
N TYR A 410 -9.31 -37.71 -5.12
CA TYR A 410 -9.56 -36.34 -4.71
C TYR A 410 -10.43 -35.59 -5.72
N GLU A 411 -10.09 -35.66 -7.02
CA GLU A 411 -10.87 -35.09 -8.12
C GLU A 411 -12.32 -35.59 -8.07
N ALA A 412 -12.54 -36.91 -7.93
CA ALA A 412 -13.87 -37.50 -7.85
C ALA A 412 -14.69 -36.92 -6.68
N GLU A 413 -14.07 -36.71 -5.52
CA GLU A 413 -14.72 -36.11 -4.36
C GLU A 413 -15.10 -34.65 -4.62
N ARG A 414 -14.17 -33.84 -5.15
CA ARG A 414 -14.40 -32.41 -5.42
C ARG A 414 -15.41 -32.20 -6.56
N GLN A 415 -15.36 -33.05 -7.59
CA GLN A 415 -16.22 -32.98 -8.77
C GLN A 415 -17.70 -33.20 -8.45
N THR A 416 -18.04 -33.84 -7.31
CA THR A 416 -19.43 -33.99 -6.87
C THR A 416 -20.19 -32.66 -6.80
N ALA A 417 -19.53 -31.59 -6.36
CA ALA A 417 -20.11 -30.25 -6.30
C ALA A 417 -20.38 -29.69 -7.72
N ALA A 418 -19.47 -29.92 -8.66
CA ALA A 418 -19.67 -29.53 -10.06
C ALA A 418 -20.81 -30.32 -10.72
N PHE A 419 -20.93 -31.62 -10.44
CA PHE A 419 -22.04 -32.44 -10.95
C PHE A 419 -23.42 -32.00 -10.45
N ALA A 420 -23.48 -31.44 -9.24
CA ALA A 420 -24.70 -30.90 -8.65
C ALA A 420 -24.99 -29.43 -9.03
N SER A 421 -24.08 -28.78 -9.74
CA SER A 421 -24.14 -27.34 -10.00
C SER A 421 -25.16 -26.96 -11.10
N HIS A 422 -25.71 -25.74 -11.00
CA HIS A 422 -26.49 -25.15 -12.08
C HIS A 422 -25.64 -24.99 -13.35
N ASP A 423 -24.37 -24.62 -13.19
CA ASP A 423 -23.46 -24.39 -14.31
C ASP A 423 -23.22 -25.62 -15.19
N LEU A 424 -23.24 -26.83 -14.62
CA LEU A 424 -23.19 -28.05 -15.44
C LEU A 424 -24.43 -28.19 -16.33
N VAL A 425 -25.63 -28.02 -15.75
CA VAL A 425 -26.90 -28.12 -16.48
C VAL A 425 -26.96 -27.08 -17.60
N GLU A 426 -26.58 -25.84 -17.29
CA GLU A 426 -26.51 -24.74 -18.25
C GLU A 426 -25.46 -25.01 -19.34
N GLY A 427 -24.27 -25.47 -18.98
CA GLY A 427 -23.19 -25.78 -19.92
C GLY A 427 -23.58 -26.87 -20.92
N VAL A 428 -24.13 -27.98 -20.43
CA VAL A 428 -24.63 -29.09 -21.28
C VAL A 428 -25.77 -28.60 -22.18
N SER A 429 -26.74 -27.87 -21.61
CA SER A 429 -27.89 -27.35 -22.38
C SER A 429 -27.45 -26.38 -23.46
N ALA A 430 -26.56 -25.44 -23.15
CA ALA A 430 -26.03 -24.45 -24.10
C ALA A 430 -25.24 -25.11 -25.23
N PHE A 431 -24.44 -26.13 -24.90
CA PHE A 431 -23.69 -26.92 -25.89
C PHE A 431 -24.61 -27.62 -26.88
N LEU A 432 -25.63 -28.34 -26.40
CA LEU A 432 -26.62 -29.03 -27.24
C LEU A 432 -27.42 -28.04 -28.11
N GLN A 433 -27.72 -26.86 -27.58
CA GLN A 433 -28.45 -25.78 -28.27
C GLN A 433 -27.56 -24.89 -29.16
N LYS A 434 -26.23 -25.10 -29.19
CA LYS A 434 -25.25 -24.29 -29.93
C LYS A 434 -25.33 -22.78 -29.60
N ARG A 435 -25.56 -22.44 -28.32
CA ARG A 435 -25.55 -21.06 -27.82
C ARG A 435 -24.42 -20.86 -26.82
N LYS A 436 -24.11 -19.60 -26.50
CA LYS A 436 -23.15 -19.29 -25.43
C LYS A 436 -23.78 -19.62 -24.06
N PRO A 437 -23.07 -20.33 -23.16
CA PRO A 437 -23.55 -20.58 -21.81
C PRO A 437 -23.52 -19.31 -20.95
N LYS A 438 -24.38 -19.24 -19.94
CA LYS A 438 -24.46 -18.19 -18.93
C LYS A 438 -24.18 -18.76 -17.55
N PHE A 439 -22.90 -18.86 -17.21
CA PHE A 439 -22.47 -19.40 -15.92
C PHE A 439 -22.62 -18.40 -14.78
N ILE A 440 -23.09 -18.89 -13.63
CA ILE A 440 -23.31 -18.11 -12.41
C ILE A 440 -22.45 -18.58 -11.23
N GLY A 441 -21.67 -19.65 -11.41
CA GLY A 441 -20.74 -20.15 -10.40
C GLY A 441 -21.40 -20.91 -9.26
N LYS A 442 -22.59 -21.47 -9.48
CA LYS A 442 -23.40 -22.19 -8.48
C LYS A 442 -23.91 -23.50 -9.03
#